data_AF-A0A2I0SZ57-F1
#
_entry.id   AF-A0A2I0SZ57-F1
#
_cell.length_a   1.000
_cell.length_b   1.000
_cell.length_c   1.000
_cell.angle_alpha   90.00
_cell.angle_beta   90.00
_cell.angle_gamma   90.00
#
_symmetry.space_group_name_H-M   'P 1'
#
loop_
_entity.id
_entity.type
_entity.pdbx_description
1 polymer ?
#
loop_
_entity_poly.entity_id
_entity_poly.type
_entity_poly.pdbx_seq_one_letter_code
_entity_poly.pdbx_strand_id
1 'polypeptide(L)'
;MVLIGLETHPAGRLGDQPAVGLAQTLEKLGFAVGRLKTGTPPRLAKDTIDFSRLEERAADNPPVPFSFLSEAVWIKVGWNVVLRVGWGVGAGKGSRGGPVPAGV
;
A
#
# COMPACT_ATOMS: atom_id res chain seq x y z
N MET A 1 13.71 7.55 -15.01
CA MET A 1 12.65 8.40 -15.59
C MET A 1 11.36 8.11 -14.85
N VAL A 2 10.53 9.13 -14.68
CA VAL A 2 9.16 8.99 -14.16
C VAL A 2 8.21 9.16 -15.34
N LEU A 3 7.24 8.27 -15.47
CA LEU A 3 6.21 8.36 -16.51
C LEU A 3 4.86 8.66 -15.86
N ILE A 4 4.17 9.67 -16.38
CA ILE A 4 2.82 10.06 -15.96
C ILE A 4 1.96 10.12 -17.22
N GLY A 5 1.15 9.09 -17.44
CA GLY A 5 0.44 8.91 -18.71
C GLY A 5 1.41 8.81 -19.88
N LEU A 6 1.30 9.74 -20.83
CA LEU A 6 2.21 9.85 -21.98
C LEU A 6 3.42 10.75 -21.71
N GLU A 7 3.45 11.47 -20.60
CA GLU A 7 4.55 12.34 -20.23
C GLU A 7 5.72 11.56 -19.64
N THR A 8 6.94 11.96 -20.00
CA THR A 8 8.18 11.37 -19.50
C THR A 8 9.08 12.43 -18.92
N HIS A 9 9.48 12.24 -17.66
CA HIS A 9 10.30 13.18 -16.90
C HIS A 9 11.65 12.53 -16.52
N PRO A 10 12.80 13.17 -16.77
CA PRO A 10 14.10 12.65 -16.36
C PRO A 10 14.25 12.75 -14.84
N ALA A 11 14.16 11.62 -14.15
CA ALA A 11 14.13 11.56 -12.69
C ALA A 11 14.48 10.17 -12.16
N GLY A 12 15.00 10.10 -10.93
CA GLY A 12 15.19 8.85 -10.17
C GLY A 12 13.90 8.44 -9.46
N ARG A 13 13.37 9.36 -8.63
CA ARG A 13 12.02 9.35 -8.06
C ARG A 13 11.33 10.66 -8.44
N LEU A 14 10.02 10.77 -8.25
CA LEU A 14 9.32 12.03 -8.44
C LEU A 14 9.96 13.12 -7.55
N GLY A 15 10.53 14.16 -8.16
CA GLY A 15 11.26 15.23 -7.46
C GLY A 15 12.79 15.06 -7.38
N ASP A 16 13.32 13.85 -7.61
CA ASP A 16 14.75 13.57 -7.50
C ASP A 16 15.45 13.51 -8.88
N GLN A 17 16.66 14.05 -8.95
CA GLN A 17 17.49 13.99 -10.17
C GLN A 17 17.96 12.54 -10.46
N PRO A 18 18.10 12.16 -11.74
CA PRO A 18 18.61 10.84 -12.12
C PRO A 18 20.14 10.75 -12.05
N ALA A 19 20.68 9.61 -11.61
CA ALA A 19 22.11 9.33 -11.58
C ALA A 19 22.67 8.80 -12.92
N VAL A 20 22.68 9.66 -13.96
CA VAL A 20 23.06 9.25 -15.33
C VAL A 20 24.56 8.92 -15.47
N GLY A 21 25.43 9.71 -14.84
CA GLY A 21 26.89 9.54 -14.96
C GLY A 21 27.39 8.19 -14.44
N LEU A 22 26.78 7.68 -13.36
CA LEU A 22 27.12 6.36 -12.82
C LEU A 22 26.80 5.24 -13.82
N ALA A 23 25.64 5.32 -14.48
CA ALA A 23 25.25 4.33 -15.50
C ALA A 23 26.25 4.30 -16.66
N GLN A 24 26.68 5.48 -17.14
CA GLN A 24 27.69 5.58 -18.21
C GLN A 24 29.03 4.99 -17.81
N THR A 25 29.45 5.17 -16.55
CA THR A 25 30.71 4.57 -16.05
C THR A 25 30.62 3.05 -16.02
N LEU A 26 29.49 2.48 -15.58
CA LEU A 26 29.29 1.02 -15.56
C LEU A 26 29.30 0.43 -16.98
N GLU A 27 28.66 1.10 -17.94
CA GLU A 27 28.70 0.70 -19.36
C GLU A 27 30.13 0.72 -19.90
N LYS A 28 30.92 1.77 -19.59
CA LYS A 28 32.34 1.88 -20.02
C LYS A 28 33.23 0.78 -19.45
N LEU A 29 32.92 0.27 -18.26
CA LEU A 29 33.64 -0.83 -17.63
C LEU A 29 33.25 -2.21 -18.19
N GLY A 30 32.33 -2.27 -19.14
CA GLY A 30 31.91 -3.52 -19.79
C GLY A 30 30.80 -4.28 -19.06
N PHE A 31 30.13 -3.67 -18.07
CA PHE A 31 28.96 -4.28 -17.44
C PHE A 31 27.74 -4.21 -18.37
N ALA A 32 26.93 -5.26 -18.37
CA ALA A 32 25.64 -5.24 -19.04
C ALA A 32 24.65 -4.36 -18.26
N VAL A 33 24.04 -3.39 -18.94
CA VAL A 33 23.06 -2.46 -18.35
C VAL A 33 21.70 -2.62 -19.04
N GLY A 34 20.65 -2.73 -18.24
CA GLY A 34 19.26 -2.87 -18.69
C GLY A 34 18.33 -1.86 -18.04
N ARG A 35 17.09 -1.77 -18.52
CA ARG A 35 16.05 -0.90 -17.95
C ARG A 35 14.89 -1.73 -17.38
N LEU A 36 14.61 -1.53 -16.10
CA LEU A 36 13.42 -2.04 -15.43
C LEU A 36 12.43 -0.91 -15.20
N LYS A 37 11.12 -1.21 -15.27
CA LYS A 37 10.05 -0.26 -14.97
C LYS A 37 9.12 -0.83 -13.91
N THR A 38 8.88 -0.04 -12.88
CA THR A 38 7.94 -0.33 -11.80
C THR A 38 6.95 0.83 -11.66
N GLY A 39 5.70 0.53 -11.28
CA GLY A 39 4.68 1.54 -10.99
C GLY A 39 4.62 1.88 -9.49
N THR A 40 4.06 3.03 -9.17
CA THR A 40 3.67 3.37 -7.79
C THR A 40 2.27 3.98 -7.83
N PRO A 41 1.32 3.52 -6.99
CA PRO A 41 -0.01 4.10 -6.95
C PRO A 41 0.03 5.58 -6.50
N PRO A 42 -1.00 6.38 -6.85
CA PRO A 42 -1.13 7.75 -6.37
C PRO A 42 -1.32 7.79 -4.85
N ARG A 43 -0.93 8.90 -4.24
CA ARG A 43 -1.15 9.15 -2.81
C ARG A 43 -2.46 9.94 -2.70
N LEU A 44 -3.43 9.40 -1.98
CA LEU A 44 -4.75 10.00 -1.82
C LEU A 44 -4.82 10.76 -0.50
N ALA A 45 -5.52 11.90 -0.50
CA ALA A 45 -5.85 12.60 0.73
C ALA A 45 -6.86 11.78 1.54
N LYS A 46 -6.60 11.57 2.83
CA LYS A 46 -7.46 10.74 3.69
C LYS A 46 -8.88 11.29 3.76
N ASP A 47 -9.01 12.60 3.92
CA ASP A 47 -10.29 13.27 4.21
C ASP A 47 -11.25 13.28 3.01
N THR A 48 -10.77 12.88 1.82
CA THR A 48 -11.58 12.76 0.61
C THR A 48 -12.13 11.35 0.38
N ILE A 49 -11.89 10.41 1.30
CA ILE A 49 -12.27 9.01 1.17
C ILE A 49 -13.41 8.68 2.15
N ASP A 50 -14.53 8.19 1.63
CA ASP A 50 -15.59 7.61 2.46
C ASP A 50 -15.21 6.19 2.92
N PHE A 51 -14.72 6.11 4.15
CA PHE A 51 -14.29 4.89 4.80
C PHE A 51 -15.43 3.98 5.27
N SER A 52 -16.66 4.49 5.39
CA SER A 52 -17.81 3.74 5.91
C SER A 52 -18.17 2.51 5.06
N ARG A 53 -17.77 2.52 3.80
CA ARG A 53 -18.05 1.49 2.79
C ARG A 53 -16.97 0.41 2.66
N LEU A 54 -15.95 0.48 3.51
CA LEU A 54 -14.77 -0.40 3.46
C LEU A 54 -14.70 -1.29 4.70
N GLU A 55 -14.18 -2.51 4.53
CA GLU A 55 -13.96 -3.46 5.62
C GLU A 55 -12.76 -3.03 6.46
N GLU A 56 -12.90 -3.00 7.79
CA GLU A 56 -11.79 -2.77 8.71
C GLU A 56 -10.90 -4.01 8.87
N ARG A 57 -9.58 -3.79 8.84
CA ARG A 57 -8.54 -4.77 9.10
C ARG A 57 -7.66 -4.26 10.23
N ALA A 58 -7.77 -4.92 11.37
CA ALA A 58 -6.97 -4.63 12.55
C ALA A 58 -5.54 -5.16 12.41
N ALA A 59 -4.59 -4.50 13.07
CA ALA A 59 -3.24 -5.00 13.23
C ALA A 59 -3.18 -6.23 14.15
N ASP A 60 -2.10 -6.99 14.05
CA ASP A 60 -1.83 -8.12 14.93
C ASP A 60 -1.67 -7.69 16.40
N ASN A 61 -2.10 -8.55 17.31
CA ASN A 61 -2.00 -8.34 18.75
C ASN A 61 -1.56 -9.63 19.47
N PRO A 62 -0.36 -9.67 20.08
CA PRO A 62 0.62 -8.60 20.18
C PRO A 62 1.37 -8.34 18.86
N PRO A 63 1.84 -7.10 18.60
CA PRO A 63 2.65 -6.82 17.43
C PRO A 63 4.03 -7.46 17.56
N VAL A 64 4.48 -8.14 16.50
CA VAL A 64 5.78 -8.80 16.47
C VAL A 64 6.85 -7.81 15.97
N PRO A 65 7.96 -7.59 16.71
CA PRO A 65 9.07 -6.80 16.22
C PRO A 65 9.67 -7.41 14.95
N PHE A 66 9.97 -6.58 13.95
CA PHE A 66 10.63 -7.05 12.72
C PHE A 66 12.12 -7.38 12.96
N SER A 67 12.75 -6.70 13.91
CA SER A 67 14.15 -6.92 14.28
C SER A 67 14.25 -7.89 15.46
N PHE A 68 15.18 -8.85 15.38
CA PHE A 68 15.53 -9.72 16.51
C PHE A 68 16.20 -8.97 17.68
N LEU A 69 16.73 -7.77 17.45
CA LEU A 69 17.36 -6.95 18.48
C LEU A 69 16.35 -6.10 19.26
N SER A 70 15.09 -6.07 18.83
CA SER A 70 14.05 -5.27 19.45
C SER A 70 13.15 -6.16 20.29
N GLU A 71 13.02 -5.86 21.58
CA GLU A 71 12.21 -6.64 22.50
C GLU A 71 10.70 -6.39 22.31
N ALA A 72 10.32 -5.19 21.88
CA ALA A 72 8.91 -4.81 21.71
C ALA A 72 8.73 -3.71 20.64
N VAL A 73 7.52 -3.67 20.06
CA VAL A 73 7.07 -2.53 19.25
C VAL A 73 6.45 -1.49 20.19
N TRP A 74 6.94 -0.25 20.11
CA TRP A 74 6.53 0.85 21.01
C TRP A 74 5.09 1.34 20.81
N ILE A 75 4.47 0.99 19.67
CA ILE A 75 3.09 1.33 19.35
C ILE A 75 2.15 0.40 20.11
N LYS A 76 1.27 0.98 20.93
CA LYS A 76 0.26 0.21 21.69
C LYS A 76 -0.89 -0.22 20.78
N VAL A 77 -1.33 -1.47 20.94
CA VAL A 77 -2.53 -1.99 20.26
C VAL A 77 -3.75 -1.16 20.65
N GLY A 78 -4.54 -0.76 19.66
CA GLY A 78 -5.69 0.15 19.83
C GLY A 78 -5.41 1.60 19.46
N TRP A 79 -4.15 1.99 19.24
CA TRP A 79 -3.84 3.23 18.53
C TRP A 79 -4.18 2.98 17.06
N ASN A 80 -5.09 3.78 16.50
CA ASN A 80 -5.73 3.71 15.17
C ASN A 80 -4.87 3.22 13.98
N VAL A 81 -4.38 1.98 14.01
CA VAL A 81 -3.77 1.24 12.91
C VAL A 81 -4.83 0.26 12.42
N VAL A 82 -5.85 0.85 11.80
CA VAL A 82 -6.91 0.12 11.13
C VAL A 82 -6.79 0.43 9.66
N LEU A 83 -6.50 -0.59 8.86
CA LEU A 83 -6.57 -0.47 7.41
C LEU A 83 -8.01 -0.72 7.00
N ARG A 84 -8.51 0.06 6.05
CA ARG A 84 -9.83 -0.16 5.47
C ARG A 84 -9.66 -0.59 4.02
N VAL A 85 -10.12 -1.79 3.70
CA VAL A 85 -9.89 -2.44 2.41
C VAL A 85 -11.23 -2.65 1.71
N GLY A 86 -11.27 -2.33 0.41
CA GLY A 86 -12.40 -2.63 -0.44
C GLY A 86 -12.07 -3.79 -1.37
N TRP A 87 -12.58 -4.98 -1.08
CA TRP A 87 -12.71 -6.04 -2.09
C TRP A 87 -14.16 -6.05 -2.57
N GLY A 88 -14.37 -5.89 -3.87
CA GLY A 88 -15.69 -6.03 -4.49
C GLY A 88 -16.13 -7.49 -4.46
N VAL A 89 -16.68 -7.96 -3.34
CA VAL A 89 -17.56 -9.13 -3.36
C VAL A 89 -18.89 -8.65 -3.91
N GLY A 90 -19.16 -9.01 -5.16
CA GLY A 90 -20.43 -8.77 -5.82
C GLY A 90 -21.61 -9.18 -4.95
N ALA A 91 -22.58 -8.28 -4.92
CA ALA A 91 -23.86 -8.41 -4.23
C ALA A 91 -24.54 -9.75 -4.49
N GLY A 92 -25.06 -10.37 -3.42
CA GLY A 92 -25.85 -11.59 -3.54
C GLY A 92 -26.31 -12.19 -2.22
N LYS A 93 -27.06 -11.43 -1.40
CA LYS A 93 -28.15 -11.96 -0.56
C LYS A 93 -28.94 -10.80 0.04
N GLY A 94 -30.10 -10.54 -0.56
CA GLY A 94 -31.12 -9.68 0.02
C GLY A 94 -31.59 -10.27 1.36
N SER A 95 -31.60 -9.43 2.39
CA SER A 95 -32.23 -9.71 3.67
C SER A 95 -33.76 -9.67 3.52
N ARG A 96 -34.42 -10.82 3.55
CA ARG A 96 -35.80 -10.96 4.02
C ARG A 96 -35.86 -12.12 5.01
N GLY A 97 -36.34 -11.83 6.22
CA GLY A 97 -36.71 -12.82 7.24
C GLY A 97 -35.81 -12.76 8.48
N GLY A 98 -36.24 -12.00 9.48
CA GLY A 98 -35.70 -12.14 10.84
C GLY A 98 -36.18 -13.46 11.47
N PRO A 99 -35.45 -14.05 12.43
CA PRO A 99 -35.91 -15.23 13.15
C PRO A 99 -36.96 -14.82 14.18
N VAL A 100 -38.12 -15.49 14.12
CA VAL A 100 -39.17 -15.49 15.13
C VAL A 100 -38.63 -16.18 16.40
N PRO A 101 -38.82 -15.64 17.61
CA PRO A 101 -38.35 -16.29 18.83
C PRO A 101 -39.20 -17.53 19.15
N ALA A 102 -38.54 -18.67 19.37
CA ALA A 102 -39.17 -19.86 19.91
C ALA A 102 -39.39 -19.66 21.42
N GLY A 103 -40.65 -19.59 21.85
CA GLY A 103 -41.06 -19.56 23.25
C GLY A 103 -42.20 -20.53 23.50
N VAL A 104 -41.93 -21.48 24.40
CA VAL A 104 -42.79 -22.45 25.10
C VAL A 104 -43.48 -23.53 24.26
#